data_AF-A0A953J3T5-F1
#
_entry.id   AF-A0A953J3T5-F1
#
_cell.length_a   1.000
_cell.length_b   1.000
_cell.length_c   1.000
_cell.angle_alpha   90.00
_cell.angle_beta   90.00
_cell.angle_gamma   90.00
#
_symmetry.space_group_name_H-M   'P 1'
#
loop_
_entity.id
_entity.type
_entity.pdbx_description
1 polymer ?
#
loop_
_entity_poly.entity_id
_entity_poly.type
_entity_poly.pdbx_seq_one_letter_code
_entity_poly.pdbx_strand_id
1 'polypeptide(L)' 'MIRSVTQILMGLMLLFGALTLAPKMLLHFRMKNIPRALYFMALTVVSLLFAVAAFYYAGSGIGE' A
#
# COMPACT_ATOMS: atom_id res chain seq x y z
N MET A 1 2.82 -22.95 -2.59
CA MET A 1 3.03 -22.25 -3.89
C MET A 1 1.93 -21.22 -4.22
N ILE A 2 0.65 -21.62 -4.39
CA ILE A 2 -0.44 -20.67 -4.73
C ILE A 2 -0.58 -19.55 -3.70
N ARG A 3 -0.56 -19.88 -2.41
CA ARG A 3 -0.68 -18.92 -1.29
C ARG A 3 0.38 -17.81 -1.35
N SER A 4 1.66 -18.16 -1.58
CA SER A 4 2.76 -17.21 -1.67
C SER A 4 2.63 -16.30 -2.91
N VAL A 5 2.21 -16.85 -4.05
CA VAL A 5 1.96 -16.07 -5.28
C VAL A 5 0.82 -15.06 -5.08
N THR A 6 -0.28 -15.48 -4.46
CA THR A 6 -1.40 -14.59 -4.15
C THR A 6 -0.97 -13.45 -3.22
N GLN A 7 -0.15 -13.73 -2.21
CA GLN A 7 0.34 -12.70 -1.29
C GLN A 7 1.30 -11.70 -1.94
N ILE A 8 2.17 -12.16 -2.85
CA ILE A 8 3.03 -11.28 -3.65
C ILE A 8 2.18 -10.36 -4.54
N LEU A 9 1.17 -10.92 -5.23
CA LEU A 9 0.23 -10.14 -6.05
C LEU A 9 -0.54 -9.11 -5.21
N MET A 10 -0.97 -9.50 -4.01
CA MET A 10 -1.67 -8.62 -3.08
C MET A 10 -0.76 -7.47 -2.60
N GLY A 11 0.49 -7.78 -2.25
CA GLY A 11 1.49 -6.78 -1.89
C GLY A 11 1.79 -5.81 -3.04
N LEU A 12 1.89 -6.31 -4.28
CA LEU A 12 2.08 -5.49 -5.48
C LEU A 12 0.88 -4.57 -5.74
N MET A 13 -0.36 -5.07 -5.62
CA MET A 13 -1.57 -4.27 -5.75
C MET A 13 -1.62 -3.14 -4.71
N LEU A 14 -1.26 -3.43 -3.47
CA LEU A 14 -1.24 -2.45 -2.38
C LEU A 14 -0.14 -1.41 -2.56
N LEU A 15 1.03 -1.80 -3.07
CA LEU A 15 2.10 -0.87 -3.47
C LEU A 15 1.63 0.04 -4.60
N PHE A 16 0.98 -0.52 -5.61
CA PHE A 16 0.46 0.25 -6.75
C PHE A 16 -0.61 1.25 -6.28
N GLY A 17 -1.50 0.82 -5.37
CA GLY A 17 -2.46 1.69 -4.70
C GLY A 17 -1.79 2.86 -4.00
N ALA A 18 -0.78 2.58 -3.16
CA ALA A 18 0.00 3.61 -2.45
C ALA A 18 0.69 4.59 -3.42
N LEU A 19 1.32 4.08 -4.49
CA LEU A 19 1.96 4.88 -5.53
C LEU A 19 0.98 5.79 -6.27
N THR A 20 -0.27 5.35 -6.46
CA THR A 20 -1.31 6.14 -7.12
C THR A 20 -1.94 7.18 -6.18
N LEU A 21 -1.96 6.91 -4.87
CA LEU A 21 -2.48 7.80 -3.84
C LEU A 21 -1.50 8.94 -3.49
N ALA A 22 -0.19 8.69 -3.55
CA ALA A 22 0.85 9.68 -3.27
C ALA A 22 0.76 10.98 -4.11
N PRO A 23 0.62 10.96 -5.45
CA PRO A 23 0.47 12.19 -6.24
C PRO A 23 -0.87 12.89 -5.98
N LYS A 24 -1.94 12.14 -5.66
CA LYS A 24 -3.23 12.74 -5.26
C LYS A 24 -3.12 13.47 -3.93
N MET A 25 -2.39 12.92 -2.96
CA MET A 25 -2.08 13.58 -1.70
C MET A 25 -1.33 14.90 -1.94
N LEU A 26 -0.31 14.89 -2.81
CA LEU A 26 0.45 16.09 -3.18
C LEU A 26 -0.45 17.17 -3.81
N LEU A 27 -1.35 16.78 -4.71
CA LEU A 27 -2.30 17.70 -5.33
C LEU A 27 -3.25 18.34 -4.31
N HIS A 28 -3.81 17.55 -3.38
CA HIS A 28 -4.69 18.06 -2.33
C HIS A 28 -3.96 18.99 -1.35
N PHE A 29 -2.69 18.73 -1.06
CA PHE A 29 -1.83 19.64 -0.31
C PHE A 29 -1.67 20.98 -1.04
N ARG A 30 -1.39 20.96 -2.35
CA ARG A 30 -1.29 22.19 -3.16
C ARG A 30 -2.61 22.96 -3.24
N MET A 31 -3.75 22.26 -3.22
CA MET A 31 -5.09 22.87 -3.20
C MET A 31 -5.54 23.35 -1.81
N LYS A 32 -4.66 23.34 -0.79
CA LYS A 32 -4.96 23.67 0.63
C LYS A 32 -6.10 22.84 1.24
N ASN A 33 -6.46 21.72 0.64
CA ASN A 33 -7.48 20.81 1.13
C ASN A 33 -6.88 19.80 2.12
N ILE A 34 -6.45 20.32 3.29
CA ILE A 34 -5.77 19.58 4.36
C ILE A 34 -6.50 18.31 4.82
N PRO A 35 -7.82 18.31 5.11
CA PRO A 35 -8.48 17.09 5.62
C PRO A 35 -8.43 15.93 4.63
N ARG A 36 -8.53 16.24 3.34
CA ARG A 36 -8.52 15.23 2.27
C ARG A 36 -7.11 14.76 1.97
N ALA A 37 -6.11 15.63 2.09
CA ALA A 37 -4.69 15.24 2.05
C ALA A 37 -4.33 14.30 3.21
N LEU A 38 -4.80 14.58 4.43
CA LEU A 38 -4.57 13.73 5.60
C LEU A 38 -5.22 12.35 5.43
N TYR A 39 -6.43 12.29 4.85
CA TYR A 39 -7.08 11.02 4.51
C TYR A 39 -6.26 10.20 3.50
N PHE A 40 -5.76 10.83 2.44
CA PHE A 40 -4.88 10.16 1.48
C PHE A 40 -3.55 9.72 2.09
N MET A 41 -2.99 10.49 3.02
CA MET A 41 -1.80 10.12 3.78
C MET A 41 -2.05 8.87 4.62
N ALA A 42 -3.14 8.84 5.39
CA ALA A 42 -3.51 7.68 6.21
C ALA A 42 -3.72 6.43 5.35
N LEU A 43 -4.45 6.53 4.22
CA LEU A 43 -4.61 5.44 3.26
C LEU A 43 -3.28 4.94 2.70
N THR A 44 -2.37 5.85 2.36
CA THR A 44 -1.05 5.49 1.82
C THR A 44 -0.23 4.72 2.83
N VAL A 45 -0.20 5.17 4.09
CA VAL A 45 0.51 4.50 5.20
C VAL A 45 -0.10 3.13 5.48
N VAL A 46 -1.42 3.03 5.57
CA VAL A 46 -2.11 1.75 5.79
C VAL A 46 -1.83 0.78 4.64
N SER A 47 -1.93 1.22 3.39
CA SER A 47 -1.64 0.40 2.20
C SER A 47 -0.19 -0.10 2.20
N LEU A 48 0.77 0.74 2.62
CA LEU A 48 2.18 0.36 2.78
C LEU A 48 2.37 -0.70 3.88
N LEU A 49 1.74 -0.54 5.04
CA LEU A 49 1.81 -1.52 6.13
C LEU A 49 1.28 -2.88 5.68
N PHE A 50 0.13 -2.92 5.00
CA PHE A 50 -0.44 -4.15 4.47
C PHE A 50 0.42 -4.75 3.35
N ALA A 51 1.04 -3.92 2.50
CA ALA A 51 1.96 -4.42 1.48
C ALA A 51 3.17 -5.11 2.12
N VAL A 52 3.81 -4.48 3.12
CA VAL A 52 4.93 -5.07 3.86
C VAL A 52 4.52 -6.37 4.54
N ALA A 53 3.36 -6.41 5.19
CA ALA A 53 2.84 -7.63 5.81
C ALA A 53 2.60 -8.74 4.78
N ALA A 54 2.05 -8.41 3.61
CA ALA A 54 1.82 -9.38 2.53
C ALA A 54 3.12 -9.97 2.00
N PHE A 55 4.16 -9.16 1.80
CA PHE A 55 5.48 -9.65 1.38
C PHE A 55 6.18 -10.45 2.48
N TYR A 56 6.08 -10.03 3.74
CA TYR A 56 6.62 -10.75 4.88
C TYR A 56 6.00 -12.15 4.99
N TYR A 57 4.67 -12.23 4.87
CA TYR A 57 3.95 -13.50 4.96
C TYR A 57 4.23 -14.42 3.76
N ALA A 58 4.41 -13.83 2.56
CA ALA A 58 4.80 -14.57 1.37
C ALA A 58 6.19 -15.21 1.54
N GLY A 59 7.13 -14.48 2.16
CA GLY A 59 8.47 -14.96 2.47
C GLY A 59 8.50 -16.03 3.57
N SER A 60 7.70 -15.87 4.64
CA SER A 60 7.59 -16.89 5.70
C SER A 60 6.93 -18.17 5.22
N GLY A 61 6.08 -18.10 4.19
CA GLY A 61 5.43 -19.27 3.57
C GLY A 61 6.29 -20.01 2.53
N ILE A 62 7.57 -19.66 2.36
CA ILE A 62 8.54 -20.40 1.53
C ILE A 62 9.37 -21.39 2.37
N GLY A 63 9.31 -21.28 3.70
CA GLY A 63 10.04 -22.16 4.64
C GLY A 63 9.27 -23.38 5.14
N GLU A 64 8.02 -23.58 4.72
CA GLU A 64 7.20 -24.78 4.98
C GLU A 64 6.99 -25.62 3.71
#